data_AF-A0A521V2L2-F1
#
_entry.id   AF-A0A521V2L2-F1
#
_cell.length_a   1.000
_cell.length_b   1.000
_cell.length_c   1.000
_cell.angle_alpha   90.00
_cell.angle_beta   90.00
_cell.angle_gamma   90.00
#
_symmetry.space_group_name_H-M   'P 1'
#
loop_
_entity.id
_entity.type
_entity.pdbx_description
1 polymer ?
#
loop_
_entity_poly.entity_id
_entity_poly.type
_entity_poly.pdbx_seq_one_letter_code
_entity_poly.pdbx_strand_id
1 'polypeptide(L)'
;MKILVLGAGGVGGYFGGRMAQAGADVTFLVRPKRAEALARDGLRIASPHGNARLKVKCVTRDAVKPDYAIVLFTAKAYDLESALDAIAPAMDGPALALPLLNGMAHLQALDARFGREKVLGGVAYIAATLAADGEVRHLNDFHRIVFGARTPSQKPACDALAEALAGVKFDWKQLDDIEQAMWDKWVLLATLAGITGLMRAPVGDIVATGSGEKLTLALLGECAAVARAEGFPTGDAAMTNYRGLLTQQGSAFSASMLRDIESGGPTEGDPILGSLLALARKHALATPVLEVAVTHLEAYAARRRREAAAR
;
A
#
# COMPACT_ATOMS: atom_id res chain seq x y z
N MET A 1 -11.78 -13.75 16.22
CA MET A 1 -11.16 -14.04 14.91
C MET A 1 -9.63 -14.05 15.05
N LYS A 2 -8.92 -15.02 14.45
CA LYS A 2 -7.43 -15.03 14.41
C LYS A 2 -6.92 -14.31 13.16
N ILE A 3 -6.02 -13.34 13.35
CA ILE A 3 -5.45 -12.52 12.28
C ILE A 3 -3.94 -12.76 12.21
N LEU A 4 -3.45 -13.16 11.04
CA LEU A 4 -2.03 -13.18 10.73
C LEU A 4 -1.63 -11.86 10.05
N VAL A 5 -0.57 -11.22 10.50
CA VAL A 5 -0.03 -10.01 9.87
C VAL A 5 1.29 -10.36 9.23
N LEU A 6 1.38 -10.29 7.90
CA LEU A 6 2.63 -10.46 7.19
C LEU A 6 3.51 -9.23 7.41
N GLY A 7 4.52 -9.38 8.27
CA GLY A 7 5.51 -8.37 8.60
C GLY A 7 5.07 -7.41 9.71
N ALA A 8 6.01 -7.09 10.60
CA ALA A 8 5.87 -6.05 11.63
C ALA A 8 6.62 -4.77 11.21
N GLY A 9 6.42 -4.35 9.96
CA GLY A 9 6.98 -3.14 9.35
C GLY A 9 6.10 -1.90 9.55
N GLY A 10 6.23 -0.89 8.68
CA GLY A 10 5.45 0.35 8.78
C GLY A 10 3.93 0.12 8.80
N VAL A 11 3.37 -0.42 7.71
CA VAL A 11 1.92 -0.66 7.58
C VAL A 11 1.45 -1.80 8.48
N GLY A 12 2.03 -3.00 8.34
CA GLY A 12 1.63 -4.18 9.13
C GLY A 12 1.84 -4.01 10.62
N GLY A 13 3.00 -3.47 11.04
CA GLY A 13 3.27 -3.20 12.44
C GLY A 13 2.35 -2.15 13.04
N TYR A 14 1.99 -1.11 12.28
CA TYR A 14 1.03 -0.11 12.75
C TYR A 14 -0.37 -0.71 12.92
N PHE A 15 -0.99 -1.19 11.83
CA PHE A 15 -2.38 -1.65 11.88
C PHE A 15 -2.54 -2.92 12.70
N GLY A 16 -1.66 -3.91 12.52
CA GLY A 16 -1.65 -5.11 13.35
C GLY A 16 -1.41 -4.80 14.82
N GLY A 17 -0.56 -3.81 15.12
CA GLY A 17 -0.30 -3.38 16.49
C GLY A 17 -1.49 -2.67 17.11
N ARG A 18 -2.21 -1.83 16.36
CA ARG A 18 -3.45 -1.20 16.82
C ARG A 18 -4.58 -2.21 17.02
N MET A 19 -4.67 -3.23 16.18
CA MET A 19 -5.60 -4.35 16.38
C MET A 19 -5.25 -5.13 17.65
N ALA A 20 -3.97 -5.47 17.86
CA ALA A 20 -3.51 -6.14 19.07
C ALA A 20 -3.75 -5.28 20.34
N GLN A 21 -3.55 -3.97 20.24
CA GLN A 21 -3.83 -3.02 21.33
C GLN A 21 -5.31 -3.00 21.73
N ALA A 22 -6.22 -3.24 20.77
CA ALA A 22 -7.66 -3.34 21.00
C ALA A 22 -8.10 -4.74 21.48
N GLY A 23 -7.17 -5.68 21.68
CA GLY A 23 -7.45 -7.02 22.17
C GLY A 23 -7.74 -8.07 21.09
N ALA A 24 -7.59 -7.73 19.80
CA ALA A 24 -7.74 -8.71 18.73
C ALA A 24 -6.64 -9.80 18.80
N ASP A 25 -6.97 -11.03 18.40
CA ASP A 25 -6.02 -12.13 18.36
C ASP A 25 -5.11 -12.03 17.13
N VAL A 26 -4.05 -11.23 17.27
CA VAL A 26 -3.09 -10.93 16.20
C VAL A 26 -1.80 -11.70 16.41
N THR A 27 -1.33 -12.36 15.35
CA THR A 27 0.00 -12.95 15.27
C THR A 27 0.77 -12.32 14.11
N PHE A 28 2.02 -11.91 14.34
CA PHE A 28 2.89 -11.38 13.29
C PHE A 28 3.77 -12.46 12.68
N LEU A 29 3.67 -12.66 11.37
CA LEU A 29 4.62 -13.46 10.61
C LEU A 29 5.83 -12.61 10.24
N VAL A 30 6.99 -12.92 10.81
CA VAL A 30 8.20 -12.12 10.66
C VAL A 30 9.44 -12.96 10.37
N ARG A 31 10.49 -12.30 9.87
CA ARG A 31 11.82 -12.92 9.72
C ARG A 31 12.49 -13.11 11.10
N PRO A 32 13.41 -14.07 11.29
CA PRO A 32 14.01 -14.39 12.60
C PRO A 32 14.56 -13.18 13.36
N LYS A 33 15.35 -12.33 12.69
CA LYS A 33 15.91 -11.09 13.28
C LYS A 33 14.82 -10.16 13.84
N ARG A 34 13.66 -10.08 13.19
CA ARG A 34 12.55 -9.26 13.67
C ARG A 34 11.80 -9.95 14.81
N ALA A 35 11.70 -11.28 14.81
CA ALA A 35 11.14 -12.03 15.94
C ALA A 35 11.95 -11.77 17.22
N GLU A 36 13.28 -11.83 17.15
CA GLU A 36 14.19 -11.54 18.27
C GLU A 36 14.00 -10.11 18.80
N ALA A 37 13.91 -9.13 17.90
CA ALA A 37 13.67 -7.73 18.28
C ALA A 37 12.31 -7.55 18.97
N LEU A 38 11.24 -8.18 18.46
CA LEU A 38 9.92 -8.13 19.07
C LEU A 38 9.88 -8.85 20.42
N ALA A 39 10.61 -9.95 20.59
CA ALA A 39 10.71 -10.66 21.86
C ALA A 39 11.41 -9.83 22.94
N ARG A 40 12.49 -9.12 22.58
CA ARG A 40 13.27 -8.28 23.49
C ARG A 40 12.56 -6.96 23.82
N ASP A 41 12.10 -6.24 22.79
CA ASP A 41 11.68 -4.84 22.95
C ASP A 41 10.15 -4.68 22.96
N GLY A 42 9.42 -5.70 22.50
CA GLY A 42 8.01 -5.57 22.11
C GLY A 42 7.84 -4.81 20.78
N LEU A 43 6.60 -4.73 20.32
CA LEU A 43 6.22 -3.84 19.22
C LEU A 43 6.09 -2.41 19.76
N ARG A 44 6.92 -1.50 19.27
CA ARG A 44 6.86 -0.07 19.61
C ARG A 44 6.23 0.73 18.46
N ILE A 45 5.30 1.60 18.80
CA ILE A 45 4.62 2.50 17.86
C ILE A 45 4.76 3.93 18.38
N ALA A 46 5.34 4.80 17.55
CA ALA A 46 5.29 6.24 17.72
C ALA A 46 4.27 6.83 16.75
N SER A 47 3.31 7.61 17.26
CA SER A 47 2.19 8.08 16.46
C SER A 47 1.59 9.37 17.03
N PRO A 48 1.12 10.30 16.17
CA PRO A 48 0.34 11.47 16.63
C PRO A 48 -0.91 11.04 17.41
N HIS A 49 -1.51 9.89 17.03
CA HIS A 49 -2.62 9.25 17.76
C HIS A 49 -2.22 8.43 19.01
N GLY A 50 -1.12 8.82 19.66
CA GLY A 50 -0.62 8.22 20.90
C GLY A 50 0.29 7.01 20.69
N ASN A 51 1.38 6.98 21.47
CA ASN A 51 2.39 5.93 21.41
C ASN A 51 1.89 4.62 22.02
N ALA A 52 2.52 3.50 21.65
CA ALA A 52 2.24 2.19 22.24
C ALA A 52 3.49 1.33 22.32
N ARG A 53 3.55 0.49 23.36
CA ARG A 53 4.52 -0.60 23.49
C ARG A 53 3.77 -1.87 23.88
N LEU A 54 3.83 -2.89 23.03
CA LEU A 54 2.97 -4.06 23.13
C LEU A 54 3.83 -5.33 23.11
N LYS A 55 3.49 -6.28 23.99
CA LYS A 55 3.98 -7.65 23.85
C LYS A 55 3.07 -8.36 22.85
N VAL A 56 3.62 -8.78 21.72
CA VAL A 56 2.84 -9.33 20.59
C VAL A 56 3.21 -10.77 20.31
N LYS A 57 2.25 -11.57 19.82
CA LYS A 57 2.53 -12.91 19.31
C LYS A 57 3.26 -12.78 17.97
N CYS A 58 4.32 -13.54 17.76
CA CYS A 58 4.95 -13.62 16.45
C CYS A 58 5.42 -15.04 16.16
N VAL A 59 5.49 -15.36 14.87
CA VAL A 59 5.95 -16.65 14.34
C VAL A 59 6.86 -16.42 13.14
N THR A 60 7.73 -17.38 12.87
CA THR A 60 8.41 -17.53 11.58
C THR A 60 7.59 -18.45 10.68
N ARG A 61 7.93 -18.50 9.38
CA ARG A 61 7.20 -19.28 8.37
C ARG A 61 6.95 -20.73 8.79
N ASP A 62 7.95 -21.40 9.37
CA ASP A 62 7.88 -22.82 9.72
C ASP A 62 6.90 -23.12 10.88
N ALA A 63 6.46 -22.08 11.60
CA ALA A 63 5.52 -22.19 12.72
C ALA A 63 4.11 -21.66 12.37
N VAL A 64 3.87 -21.26 11.11
CA VAL A 64 2.56 -20.81 10.64
C VAL A 64 1.61 -22.01 10.55
N LYS A 65 0.40 -21.84 11.09
CA LYS A 65 -0.67 -22.85 11.08
C LYS A 65 -1.82 -22.42 10.15
N PRO A 66 -2.60 -23.36 9.60
CA PRO A 66 -3.74 -23.07 8.72
C PRO A 66 -5.03 -22.76 9.52
N ASP A 67 -4.93 -22.00 10.62
CA ASP A 67 -6.06 -21.71 11.53
C ASP A 67 -6.40 -20.21 11.64
N TYR A 68 -5.85 -19.40 10.74
CA TYR A 68 -6.17 -17.98 10.61
C TYR A 68 -7.43 -17.77 9.79
N ALA A 69 -8.17 -16.69 10.11
CA ALA A 69 -9.32 -16.26 9.33
C ALA A 69 -8.94 -15.18 8.31
N ILE A 70 -8.01 -14.29 8.68
CA ILE A 70 -7.52 -13.20 7.83
C ILE A 70 -5.99 -13.18 7.86
N VAL A 71 -5.37 -13.01 6.68
CA VAL A 71 -3.97 -12.64 6.53
C VAL A 71 -3.90 -11.19 6.04
N LEU A 72 -3.46 -10.26 6.88
CA LEU A 72 -3.10 -8.91 6.43
C LEU A 72 -1.81 -8.96 5.65
N PHE A 73 -1.91 -8.80 4.34
CA PHE A 73 -0.78 -8.88 3.43
C PHE A 73 -0.19 -7.47 3.25
N THR A 74 0.93 -7.20 3.95
CA THR A 74 1.53 -5.85 4.06
C THR A 74 2.99 -5.77 3.61
N ALA A 75 3.42 -6.71 2.76
CA ALA A 75 4.74 -6.70 2.17
C ALA A 75 4.94 -5.50 1.22
N LYS A 76 6.19 -5.09 1.00
CA LYS A 76 6.54 -4.17 -0.10
C LYS A 76 6.50 -4.93 -1.42
N ALA A 77 6.16 -4.23 -2.52
CA ALA A 77 5.94 -4.88 -3.82
C ALA A 77 7.17 -5.64 -4.37
N TYR A 78 8.39 -5.23 -4.05
CA TYR A 78 9.62 -5.93 -4.49
C TYR A 78 9.89 -7.26 -3.77
N ASP A 79 9.16 -7.55 -2.67
CA ASP A 79 9.26 -8.81 -1.94
C ASP A 79 8.05 -9.74 -2.23
N LEU A 80 7.24 -9.44 -3.25
CA LEU A 80 5.93 -10.08 -3.49
C LEU A 80 5.99 -11.62 -3.54
N GLU A 81 6.87 -12.21 -4.34
CA GLU A 81 7.00 -13.68 -4.43
C GLU A 81 7.33 -14.32 -3.07
N SER A 82 8.35 -13.78 -2.39
CA SER A 82 8.73 -14.27 -1.06
C SER A 82 7.62 -14.11 -0.02
N ALA A 83 6.79 -13.08 -0.19
CA ALA A 83 5.64 -12.79 0.66
C ALA A 83 4.50 -13.78 0.42
N LEU A 84 4.21 -14.13 -0.84
CA LEU A 84 3.25 -15.18 -1.20
C LEU A 84 3.67 -16.51 -0.59
N ASP A 85 4.94 -16.89 -0.75
CA ASP A 85 5.52 -18.11 -0.18
C ASP A 85 5.43 -18.15 1.34
N ALA A 86 5.65 -17.01 2.00
CA ALA A 86 5.62 -16.91 3.45
C ALA A 86 4.20 -17.14 4.01
N ILE A 87 3.16 -16.65 3.34
CA ILE A 87 1.78 -16.78 3.82
C ILE A 87 1.08 -18.06 3.38
N ALA A 88 1.64 -18.79 2.40
CA ALA A 88 1.01 -19.98 1.84
C ALA A 88 0.51 -20.99 2.90
N PRO A 89 1.29 -21.34 3.96
CA PRO A 89 0.80 -22.26 4.99
C PRO A 89 -0.45 -21.79 5.75
N ALA A 90 -0.66 -20.47 5.88
CA ALA A 90 -1.89 -19.93 6.47
C ALA A 90 -3.07 -20.00 5.49
N MET A 91 -2.80 -19.82 4.19
CA MET A 91 -3.78 -19.83 3.12
C MET A 91 -4.28 -21.23 2.75
N ASP A 92 -3.55 -22.28 3.14
CA ASP A 92 -4.00 -23.69 3.02
C ASP A 92 -5.25 -23.98 3.88
N GLY A 93 -5.52 -23.12 4.88
CA GLY A 93 -6.72 -23.16 5.70
C GLY A 93 -7.88 -22.30 5.17
N PRO A 94 -8.78 -21.85 6.06
CA PRO A 94 -9.93 -21.02 5.71
C PRO A 94 -9.59 -19.53 5.54
N ALA A 95 -8.31 -19.16 5.61
CA ALA A 95 -7.90 -17.76 5.63
C ALA A 95 -8.18 -17.04 4.31
N LEU A 96 -8.58 -15.77 4.41
CA LEU A 96 -8.61 -14.84 3.28
C LEU A 96 -7.46 -13.84 3.42
N ALA A 97 -6.81 -13.51 2.30
CA ALA A 97 -5.79 -12.47 2.24
C ALA A 97 -6.45 -11.10 2.06
N LEU A 98 -6.09 -10.14 2.92
CA LEU A 98 -6.42 -8.72 2.78
C LEU A 98 -5.14 -7.95 2.45
N PRO A 99 -4.88 -7.66 1.17
CA PRO A 99 -3.73 -6.86 0.78
C PRO A 99 -3.93 -5.39 1.08
N LEU A 100 -2.87 -4.76 1.59
CA LEU A 100 -2.83 -3.31 1.87
C LEU A 100 -1.69 -2.62 1.10
N LEU A 101 -1.27 -3.22 -0.02
CA LEU A 101 -0.22 -2.70 -0.89
C LEU A 101 -0.74 -1.53 -1.73
N ASN A 102 0.19 -0.76 -2.28
CA ASN A 102 -0.12 0.23 -3.31
C ASN A 102 -0.14 -0.41 -4.70
N GLY A 103 -0.88 0.20 -5.64
CA GLY A 103 -1.11 -0.34 -6.98
C GLY A 103 -2.06 -1.53 -6.98
N MET A 104 -2.19 -2.23 -8.11
CA MET A 104 -3.11 -3.37 -8.29
C MET A 104 -2.42 -4.68 -8.69
N ALA A 105 -1.15 -4.63 -9.10
CA ALA A 105 -0.43 -5.81 -9.61
C ALA A 105 -0.40 -6.99 -8.63
N HIS A 106 -0.35 -6.70 -7.33
CA HIS A 106 -0.35 -7.72 -6.27
C HIS A 106 -1.62 -8.58 -6.24
N LEU A 107 -2.77 -8.04 -6.68
CA LEU A 107 -4.02 -8.81 -6.73
C LEU A 107 -3.94 -9.95 -7.74
N GLN A 108 -3.34 -9.71 -8.91
CA GLN A 108 -3.22 -10.75 -9.93
C GLN A 108 -2.35 -11.92 -9.43
N ALA A 109 -1.25 -11.62 -8.74
CA ALA A 109 -0.38 -12.64 -8.17
C ALA A 109 -1.06 -13.41 -7.02
N LEU A 110 -1.79 -12.71 -6.14
CA LEU A 110 -2.58 -13.34 -5.07
C LEU A 110 -3.70 -14.22 -5.63
N ASP A 111 -4.45 -13.73 -6.61
CA ASP A 111 -5.55 -14.45 -7.27
C ASP A 111 -5.01 -15.70 -7.98
N ALA A 112 -3.90 -15.58 -8.71
CA ALA A 112 -3.27 -16.71 -9.38
C ALA A 112 -2.78 -17.78 -8.40
N ARG A 113 -2.30 -17.37 -7.20
CA ARG A 113 -1.73 -18.28 -6.22
C ARG A 113 -2.75 -18.95 -5.32
N PHE A 114 -3.82 -18.23 -4.93
CA PHE A 114 -4.76 -18.63 -3.89
C PHE A 114 -6.23 -18.68 -4.32
N GLY A 115 -6.54 -18.17 -5.51
CA GLY A 115 -7.91 -18.02 -5.99
C GLY A 115 -8.53 -16.69 -5.57
N ARG A 116 -9.30 -16.05 -6.47
CA ARG A 116 -9.92 -14.74 -6.23
C ARG A 116 -10.85 -14.74 -5.03
N GLU A 117 -11.52 -15.86 -4.77
CA GLU A 117 -12.40 -16.07 -3.61
C GLU A 117 -11.66 -16.02 -2.26
N LYS A 118 -10.34 -16.24 -2.25
CA LYS A 118 -9.49 -16.10 -1.05
C LYS A 118 -8.83 -14.72 -0.92
N VAL A 119 -9.09 -13.78 -1.82
CA VAL A 119 -8.42 -12.47 -1.85
C VAL A 119 -9.43 -11.34 -1.76
N LEU A 120 -9.44 -10.64 -0.62
CA LEU A 120 -10.26 -9.45 -0.37
C LEU A 120 -9.69 -8.22 -1.09
N GLY A 121 -10.50 -7.18 -1.22
CA GLY A 121 -10.02 -5.85 -1.61
C GLY A 121 -9.63 -5.05 -0.38
N GLY A 122 -8.54 -4.27 -0.48
CA GLY A 122 -8.01 -3.51 0.64
C GLY A 122 -7.26 -2.26 0.23
N VAL A 123 -7.45 -1.20 1.01
CA VAL A 123 -6.78 0.09 0.85
C VAL A 123 -6.31 0.58 2.21
N ALA A 124 -5.02 0.86 2.33
CA ALA A 124 -4.46 1.59 3.48
C ALA A 124 -4.18 3.05 3.13
N TYR A 125 -4.62 3.97 3.98
CA TYR A 125 -4.24 5.38 4.00
C TYR A 125 -3.40 5.65 5.24
N ILE A 126 -2.08 5.64 5.07
CA ILE A 126 -1.12 5.92 6.14
C ILE A 126 0.25 6.24 5.54
N ALA A 127 1.01 7.11 6.21
CA ALA A 127 2.46 7.20 6.02
C ALA A 127 3.13 6.59 7.25
N ALA A 128 3.60 5.35 7.16
CA ALA A 128 4.29 4.69 8.27
C ALA A 128 5.58 4.02 7.79
N THR A 129 6.60 4.05 8.64
CA THR A 129 7.91 3.43 8.38
C THR A 129 8.38 2.63 9.57
N LEU A 130 9.28 1.67 9.32
CA LEU A 130 10.04 1.00 10.36
C LEU A 130 11.38 1.72 10.51
N ALA A 131 11.60 2.36 11.65
CA ALA A 131 12.85 3.02 11.95
C ALA A 131 13.98 2.01 12.21
N ALA A 132 15.23 2.47 12.10
CA ALA A 132 16.41 1.64 12.28
C ALA A 132 16.50 0.99 13.68
N ASP A 133 15.92 1.63 14.69
CA ASP A 133 15.82 1.12 16.06
C ASP A 133 14.71 0.05 16.23
N GLY A 134 13.93 -0.24 15.18
CA GLY A 134 12.84 -1.21 15.19
C GLY A 134 11.48 -0.66 15.61
N GLU A 135 11.35 0.65 15.86
CA GLU A 135 10.08 1.33 16.14
C GLU A 135 9.28 1.59 14.86
N VAL A 136 7.97 1.37 14.91
CA VAL A 136 7.05 1.78 13.86
C VAL A 136 6.71 3.25 14.06
N ARG A 137 7.05 4.10 13.08
CA ARG A 137 6.77 5.54 13.12
C ARG A 137 5.66 5.89 12.15
N HIS A 138 4.58 6.46 12.67
CA HIS A 138 3.49 7.05 11.91
C HIS A 138 3.80 8.54 11.65
N LEU A 139 3.82 8.93 10.38
CA LEU A 139 4.43 10.17 9.87
C LEU A 139 3.41 11.23 9.44
N ASN A 140 2.12 10.92 9.49
CA ASN A 140 1.03 11.83 9.13
C ASN A 140 -0.16 11.63 10.08
N ASP A 141 -1.24 12.37 9.87
CA ASP A 141 -2.44 12.26 10.71
C ASP A 141 -3.42 11.19 10.21
N PHE A 142 -3.28 10.69 8.99
CA PHE A 142 -4.18 9.68 8.42
C PHE A 142 -3.79 8.27 8.80
N HIS A 143 -4.73 7.53 9.37
CA HIS A 143 -4.60 6.11 9.68
C HIS A 143 -5.89 5.36 9.37
N ARG A 144 -6.10 4.97 8.11
CA ARG A 144 -7.35 4.35 7.69
C ARG A 144 -7.16 3.07 6.91
N ILE A 145 -8.00 2.07 7.17
CA ILE A 145 -8.19 0.90 6.30
C ILE A 145 -9.57 0.96 5.66
N VAL A 146 -9.64 0.77 4.35
CA VAL A 146 -10.89 0.47 3.66
C VAL A 146 -10.78 -0.95 3.10
N PHE A 147 -11.80 -1.77 3.31
CA PHE A 147 -11.80 -3.15 2.84
C PHE A 147 -13.18 -3.55 2.33
N GLY A 148 -13.25 -4.64 1.59
CA GLY A 148 -14.52 -5.17 1.11
C GLY A 148 -14.36 -6.47 0.35
N ALA A 149 -15.50 -7.07 0.05
CA ALA A 149 -15.60 -8.29 -0.72
C ALA A 149 -15.40 -7.98 -2.21
N ARG A 150 -14.55 -8.77 -2.88
CA ARG A 150 -14.38 -8.81 -4.34
C ARG A 150 -15.27 -9.86 -5.01
N THR A 151 -15.82 -10.78 -4.20
CA THR A 151 -16.79 -11.80 -4.59
C THR A 151 -17.83 -11.99 -3.47
N PRO A 152 -19.09 -12.39 -3.78
CA PRO A 152 -20.14 -12.50 -2.77
C PRO A 152 -19.82 -13.46 -1.60
N SER A 153 -19.04 -14.53 -1.85
CA SER A 153 -18.66 -15.52 -0.84
C SER A 153 -17.78 -14.95 0.28
N GLN A 154 -17.16 -13.79 0.06
CA GLN A 154 -16.26 -13.15 1.02
C GLN A 154 -16.97 -12.27 2.04
N LYS A 155 -18.24 -11.91 1.79
CA LYS A 155 -18.98 -10.97 2.64
C LYS A 155 -19.01 -11.37 4.12
N PRO A 156 -19.23 -12.65 4.50
CA PRO A 156 -19.20 -13.05 5.91
C PRO A 156 -17.86 -12.77 6.60
N ALA A 157 -16.74 -12.92 5.87
CA ALA A 157 -15.42 -12.62 6.42
C ALA A 157 -15.19 -11.11 6.59
N CYS A 158 -15.71 -10.28 5.68
CA CYS A 158 -15.70 -8.82 5.84
C CYS A 158 -16.52 -8.38 7.05
N ASP A 159 -17.73 -8.90 7.22
CA ASP A 159 -18.60 -8.56 8.35
C ASP A 159 -17.93 -8.95 9.69
N ALA A 160 -17.35 -10.14 9.76
CA ALA A 160 -16.61 -10.59 10.95
C ALA A 160 -15.31 -9.80 11.20
N LEU A 161 -14.67 -9.27 10.15
CA LEU A 161 -13.54 -8.37 10.30
C LEU A 161 -14.00 -7.00 10.84
N ALA A 162 -15.10 -6.46 10.34
CA ALA A 162 -15.67 -5.20 10.84
C ALA A 162 -15.97 -5.28 12.35
N GLU A 163 -16.56 -6.38 12.82
CA GLU A 163 -16.76 -6.64 14.25
C GLU A 163 -15.44 -6.66 15.03
N ALA A 164 -14.41 -7.33 14.52
CA ALA A 164 -13.09 -7.38 15.14
C ALA A 164 -12.39 -6.01 15.18
N LEU A 165 -12.81 -5.05 14.33
CA LEU A 165 -12.26 -3.70 14.26
C LEU A 165 -13.04 -2.67 15.09
N ALA A 166 -14.17 -3.01 15.71
CA ALA A 166 -15.03 -2.05 16.40
C ALA A 166 -14.34 -1.21 17.49
N GLY A 167 -13.32 -1.77 18.17
CA GLY A 167 -12.58 -1.11 19.25
C GLY A 167 -11.20 -0.54 18.86
N VAL A 168 -10.82 -0.56 17.57
CA VAL A 168 -9.49 -0.12 17.15
C VAL A 168 -9.37 1.40 17.11
N LYS A 169 -8.14 1.90 17.30
CA LYS A 169 -7.84 3.34 17.35
C LYS A 169 -7.66 4.02 15.98
N PHE A 170 -7.89 3.31 14.88
CA PHE A 170 -7.70 3.82 13.52
C PHE A 170 -9.03 3.77 12.76
N ASP A 171 -9.19 4.64 11.78
CA ASP A 171 -10.43 4.70 11.01
C ASP A 171 -10.57 3.47 10.12
N TRP A 172 -11.78 2.94 9.99
CA TRP A 172 -12.02 1.89 9.02
C TRP A 172 -13.37 2.03 8.34
N LYS A 173 -13.47 1.48 7.12
CA LYS A 173 -14.73 1.40 6.39
C LYS A 173 -14.79 0.10 5.60
N GLN A 174 -15.92 -0.59 5.73
CA GLN A 174 -16.29 -1.66 4.80
C GLN A 174 -17.05 -1.05 3.62
N LEU A 175 -16.68 -1.44 2.39
CA LEU A 175 -17.36 -1.02 1.16
C LEU A 175 -17.86 -2.23 0.38
N ASP A 176 -19.00 -2.06 -0.29
CA ASP A 176 -19.51 -3.03 -1.24
C ASP A 176 -18.72 -2.98 -2.56
N ASP A 177 -18.39 -1.78 -3.03
CA ASP A 177 -17.56 -1.56 -4.22
C ASP A 177 -16.11 -1.22 -3.83
N ILE A 178 -15.39 -2.23 -3.34
CA ILE A 178 -14.01 -2.07 -2.91
C ILE A 178 -13.05 -1.88 -4.10
N GLU A 179 -13.32 -2.50 -5.26
CA GLU A 179 -12.43 -2.40 -6.41
C GLU A 179 -12.44 -0.97 -6.98
N GLN A 180 -13.59 -0.29 -7.05
CA GLN A 180 -13.62 1.14 -7.40
C GLN A 180 -12.80 1.98 -6.45
N ALA A 181 -12.89 1.75 -5.13
CA ALA A 181 -12.10 2.48 -4.14
C ALA A 181 -10.58 2.24 -4.29
N MET A 182 -10.17 1.03 -4.67
CA MET A 182 -8.77 0.71 -4.97
C MET A 182 -8.29 1.44 -6.23
N TRP A 183 -9.10 1.47 -7.30
CA TRP A 183 -8.80 2.19 -8.53
C TRP A 183 -8.69 3.70 -8.33
N ASP A 184 -9.66 4.29 -7.64
CA ASP A 184 -9.65 5.71 -7.27
C ASP A 184 -8.38 6.08 -6.51
N LYS A 185 -7.99 5.26 -5.51
CA LYS A 185 -6.73 5.45 -4.78
C LYS A 185 -5.52 5.31 -5.69
N TRP A 186 -5.52 4.36 -6.62
CA TRP A 186 -4.40 4.13 -7.53
C TRP A 186 -4.24 5.28 -8.52
N VAL A 187 -5.32 5.85 -9.07
CA VAL A 187 -5.27 7.05 -9.94
C VAL A 187 -4.59 8.20 -9.22
N LEU A 188 -5.08 8.57 -8.03
CA LEU A 188 -4.48 9.66 -7.25
C LEU A 188 -3.01 9.38 -6.92
N LEU A 189 -2.69 8.16 -6.46
CA LEU A 189 -1.35 7.79 -6.06
C LEU A 189 -0.38 7.76 -7.24
N ALA A 190 -0.77 7.20 -8.39
CA ALA A 190 0.06 7.10 -9.57
C ALA A 190 0.40 8.49 -10.12
N THR A 191 -0.58 9.40 -10.14
CA THR A 191 -0.36 10.79 -10.51
C THR A 191 0.57 11.50 -9.51
N LEU A 192 0.29 11.41 -8.21
CA LEU A 192 1.12 12.04 -7.19
C LEU A 192 2.57 11.52 -7.24
N ALA A 193 2.74 10.20 -7.27
CA ALA A 193 4.06 9.56 -7.29
C ALA A 193 4.80 9.84 -8.61
N GLY A 194 4.09 9.84 -9.74
CA GLY A 194 4.64 10.18 -11.04
C GLY A 194 5.15 11.61 -11.09
N ILE A 195 4.31 12.59 -10.72
CA ILE A 195 4.72 13.99 -10.85
C ILE A 195 5.77 14.41 -9.81
N THR A 196 5.61 14.01 -8.55
CA THR A 196 6.58 14.35 -7.49
C THR A 196 7.88 13.61 -7.68
N GLY A 197 7.83 12.36 -8.15
CA GLY A 197 9.00 11.59 -8.55
C GLY A 197 9.71 12.20 -9.75
N LEU A 198 8.98 12.62 -10.78
CA LEU A 198 9.57 13.24 -11.98
C LEU A 198 10.25 14.57 -11.66
N MET A 199 9.59 15.44 -10.89
CA MET A 199 10.08 16.78 -10.58
C MET A 199 11.03 16.84 -9.39
N ARG A 200 11.14 15.76 -8.60
CA ARG A 200 11.92 15.71 -7.34
C ARG A 200 11.49 16.80 -6.35
N ALA A 201 10.18 17.06 -6.27
CA ALA A 201 9.62 18.17 -5.53
C ALA A 201 8.20 17.84 -5.03
N PRO A 202 7.74 18.46 -3.93
CA PRO A 202 6.35 18.38 -3.47
C PRO A 202 5.40 19.17 -4.41
N VAL A 203 4.09 18.93 -4.25
CA VAL A 203 3.03 19.52 -5.10
C VAL A 203 3.12 21.05 -5.21
N GLY A 204 3.29 21.76 -4.09
CA GLY A 204 3.31 23.22 -4.07
C GLY A 204 4.44 23.82 -4.90
N ASP A 205 5.63 23.23 -4.81
CA ASP A 205 6.82 23.67 -5.55
C ASP A 205 6.66 23.42 -7.06
N ILE A 206 6.04 22.29 -7.42
CA ILE A 206 5.73 21.96 -8.81
C ILE A 206 4.73 22.98 -9.38
N VAL A 207 3.65 23.24 -8.66
CA VAL A 207 2.60 24.18 -9.08
C VAL A 207 3.12 25.61 -9.22
N ALA A 208 4.13 26.00 -8.44
CA ALA A 208 4.76 27.31 -8.54
C ALA A 208 5.55 27.52 -9.86
N THR A 209 5.82 26.46 -10.62
CA THR A 209 6.47 26.56 -11.93
C THR A 209 5.50 26.92 -13.04
N GLY A 210 5.98 27.49 -14.15
CA GLY A 210 5.14 27.92 -15.26
C GLY A 210 4.38 26.80 -16.02
N SER A 211 4.67 25.52 -15.77
CA SER A 211 3.99 24.39 -16.43
C SER A 211 3.59 23.25 -15.49
N GLY A 212 3.93 23.33 -14.20
CA GLY A 212 3.74 22.22 -13.28
C GLY A 212 2.29 21.84 -13.04
N GLU A 213 1.39 22.82 -12.91
CA GLU A 213 -0.05 22.55 -12.80
C GLU A 213 -0.57 21.82 -14.05
N LYS A 214 -0.27 22.35 -15.24
CA LYS A 214 -0.69 21.76 -16.51
C LYS A 214 -0.20 20.32 -16.67
N LEU A 215 1.08 20.06 -16.38
CA LEU A 215 1.66 18.71 -16.47
C LEU A 215 1.05 17.76 -15.44
N THR A 216 0.79 18.24 -14.22
CA THR A 216 0.14 17.45 -13.17
C THR A 216 -1.27 17.03 -13.59
N LEU A 217 -2.05 17.96 -14.13
CA LEU A 217 -3.40 17.69 -14.60
C LEU A 217 -3.43 16.81 -15.86
N ALA A 218 -2.44 16.93 -16.75
CA ALA A 218 -2.28 16.02 -17.88
C ALA A 218 -2.03 14.58 -17.39
N LEU A 219 -1.09 14.38 -16.46
CA LEU A 219 -0.84 13.07 -15.87
C LEU A 219 -2.06 12.51 -15.13
N LEU A 220 -2.83 13.36 -14.42
CA LEU A 220 -4.09 12.95 -13.80
C LEU A 220 -5.08 12.41 -14.84
N GLY A 221 -5.23 13.13 -15.96
CA GLY A 221 -6.09 12.73 -17.06
C GLY A 221 -5.68 11.40 -17.68
N GLU A 222 -4.38 11.18 -17.90
CA GLU A 222 -3.82 9.93 -18.41
C GLU A 222 -4.12 8.76 -17.46
N CYS A 223 -3.83 8.90 -16.16
CA CYS A 223 -4.11 7.86 -15.17
C CYS A 223 -5.62 7.54 -15.08
N ALA A 224 -6.48 8.57 -15.07
CA ALA A 224 -7.93 8.40 -15.02
C ALA A 224 -8.50 7.74 -16.30
N ALA A 225 -7.88 7.98 -17.46
CA ALA A 225 -8.26 7.34 -18.71
C ALA A 225 -8.00 5.82 -18.66
N VAL A 226 -6.89 5.38 -18.06
CA VAL A 226 -6.60 3.96 -17.84
C VAL A 226 -7.64 3.32 -16.93
N ALA A 227 -7.97 3.95 -15.79
CA ALA A 227 -8.98 3.44 -14.87
C ALA A 227 -10.36 3.30 -15.55
N ARG A 228 -10.76 4.30 -16.35
CA ARG A 228 -11.99 4.23 -17.16
C ARG A 228 -11.97 3.06 -18.16
N ALA A 229 -10.86 2.85 -18.86
CA ALA A 229 -10.74 1.77 -19.84
C ALA A 229 -10.79 0.36 -19.19
N GLU A 230 -10.37 0.25 -17.93
CA GLU A 230 -10.50 -0.97 -17.13
C GLU A 230 -11.87 -1.10 -16.44
N GLY A 231 -12.81 -0.19 -16.70
CA GLY A 231 -14.20 -0.26 -16.20
C GLY A 231 -14.45 0.44 -14.86
N PHE A 232 -13.48 1.20 -14.35
CA PHE A 232 -13.54 1.88 -13.04
C PHE A 232 -13.37 3.40 -13.20
N PRO A 233 -14.32 4.11 -13.85
CA PRO A 233 -14.21 5.55 -14.03
C PRO A 233 -14.22 6.28 -12.69
N THR A 234 -13.19 7.09 -12.43
CA THR A 234 -13.18 7.97 -11.26
C THR A 234 -14.33 8.97 -11.33
N GLY A 235 -15.16 9.01 -10.29
CA GLY A 235 -16.32 9.89 -10.22
C GLY A 235 -15.96 11.38 -10.14
N ASP A 236 -16.90 12.25 -10.53
CA ASP A 236 -16.66 13.70 -10.64
C ASP A 236 -16.22 14.36 -9.32
N ALA A 237 -16.82 13.94 -8.20
CA ALA A 237 -16.45 14.45 -6.88
C ALA A 237 -15.00 14.07 -6.51
N ALA A 238 -14.60 12.82 -6.79
CA ALA A 238 -13.23 12.36 -6.56
C ALA A 238 -12.25 13.09 -7.49
N MET A 239 -12.57 13.23 -8.77
CA MET A 239 -11.75 13.99 -9.73
C MET A 239 -11.59 15.46 -9.32
N THR A 240 -12.65 16.10 -8.81
CA THR A 240 -12.59 17.47 -8.31
C THR A 240 -11.65 17.59 -7.11
N ASN A 241 -11.76 16.66 -6.16
CA ASN A 241 -10.86 16.58 -5.01
C ASN A 241 -9.40 16.33 -5.43
N TYR A 242 -9.16 15.44 -6.40
CA TYR A 242 -7.81 15.13 -6.88
C TYR A 242 -7.15 16.33 -7.53
N ARG A 243 -7.89 17.07 -8.37
CA ARG A 243 -7.39 18.33 -8.95
C ARG A 243 -6.98 19.29 -7.83
N GLY A 244 -7.88 19.55 -6.87
CA GLY A 244 -7.59 20.45 -5.74
C GLY A 244 -6.34 20.03 -4.95
N LEU A 245 -6.22 18.75 -4.58
CA LEU A 245 -5.06 18.23 -3.83
C LEU A 245 -3.75 18.32 -4.62
N LEU A 246 -3.79 18.00 -5.91
CA LEU A 246 -2.62 17.91 -6.77
C LEU A 246 -2.18 19.26 -7.34
N THR A 247 -3.00 20.30 -7.21
CA THR A 247 -2.68 21.65 -7.69
C THR A 247 -2.68 22.68 -6.55
N GLN A 248 -2.65 22.24 -5.29
CA GLN A 248 -2.66 23.13 -4.14
C GLN A 248 -1.34 23.90 -4.02
N GLN A 249 -1.40 25.23 -4.18
CA GLN A 249 -0.27 26.13 -3.98
C GLN A 249 0.30 26.02 -2.55
N GLY A 250 1.64 26.03 -2.43
CA GLY A 250 2.34 25.94 -1.14
C GLY A 250 2.21 24.59 -0.42
N SER A 251 1.63 23.58 -1.05
CA SER A 251 1.45 22.26 -0.45
C SER A 251 2.77 21.49 -0.32
N ALA A 252 3.07 20.99 0.88
CA ALA A 252 4.19 20.06 1.11
C ALA A 252 3.85 18.60 0.71
N PHE A 253 2.69 18.36 0.11
CA PHE A 253 2.22 17.01 -0.20
C PHE A 253 3.11 16.33 -1.23
N SER A 254 3.51 15.09 -0.92
CA SER A 254 4.35 14.27 -1.78
C SER A 254 4.11 12.78 -1.55
N ALA A 255 4.41 11.96 -2.57
CA ALA A 255 4.34 10.51 -2.44
C ALA A 255 5.52 9.95 -1.64
N SER A 256 5.34 8.79 -1.01
CA SER A 256 6.44 8.07 -0.36
C SER A 256 7.60 7.76 -1.31
N MET A 257 7.30 7.57 -2.59
CA MET A 257 8.29 7.32 -3.62
C MET A 257 9.33 8.44 -3.71
N LEU A 258 8.95 9.70 -3.53
CA LEU A 258 9.90 10.82 -3.52
C LEU A 258 10.91 10.67 -2.37
N ARG A 259 10.45 10.28 -1.17
CA ARG A 259 11.36 10.01 -0.03
C ARG A 259 12.30 8.84 -0.31
N ASP A 260 11.80 7.78 -0.96
CA ASP A 260 12.63 6.65 -1.38
C ASP A 260 13.73 7.14 -2.34
N ILE A 261 13.38 8.03 -3.28
CA ILE A 261 14.32 8.65 -4.21
C ILE A 261 15.38 9.47 -3.48
N GLU A 262 14.96 10.40 -2.62
CA GLU A 262 15.81 11.34 -1.88
C GLU A 262 16.78 10.61 -0.94
N SER A 263 16.35 9.49 -0.36
CA SER A 263 17.21 8.65 0.48
C SER A 263 18.12 7.69 -0.29
N GLY A 264 18.05 7.67 -1.63
CA GLY A 264 18.83 6.74 -2.46
C GLY A 264 18.33 5.29 -2.38
N GLY A 265 17.09 5.07 -1.95
CA GLY A 265 16.45 3.78 -1.74
C GLY A 265 15.78 3.17 -2.98
N PRO A 266 15.35 1.90 -2.91
CA PRO A 266 14.50 1.30 -3.94
C PRO A 266 13.10 1.93 -3.94
N THR A 267 12.51 2.08 -5.11
CA THR A 267 11.16 2.66 -5.29
C THR A 267 10.16 1.59 -5.71
N GLU A 268 8.87 1.90 -5.54
CA GLU A 268 7.75 1.10 -6.05
C GLU A 268 7.29 1.59 -7.44
N GLY A 269 8.23 2.13 -8.25
CA GLY A 269 7.92 2.77 -9.53
C GLY A 269 7.27 1.83 -10.54
N ASP A 270 7.86 0.66 -10.75
CA ASP A 270 7.34 -0.37 -11.65
C ASP A 270 5.96 -0.93 -11.24
N PRO A 271 5.75 -1.40 -9.99
CA PRO A 271 4.45 -1.94 -9.58
C PRO A 271 3.32 -0.90 -9.48
N ILE A 272 3.63 0.40 -9.42
CA ILE A 272 2.62 1.47 -9.37
C ILE A 272 2.42 2.12 -10.74
N LEU A 273 3.47 2.72 -11.32
CA LEU A 273 3.36 3.46 -12.59
C LEU A 273 3.59 2.54 -13.80
N GLY A 274 4.58 1.64 -13.73
CA GLY A 274 4.87 0.69 -14.82
C GLY A 274 3.69 -0.23 -15.11
N SER A 275 3.05 -0.75 -14.07
CA SER A 275 1.83 -1.56 -14.19
C SER A 275 0.66 -0.77 -14.78
N LEU A 276 0.50 0.52 -14.44
CA LEU A 276 -0.55 1.35 -15.02
C LEU A 276 -0.26 1.67 -16.50
N LEU A 277 1.01 1.92 -16.85
CA LEU A 277 1.45 2.13 -18.23
C LEU A 277 1.26 0.87 -19.09
N ALA A 278 1.49 -0.32 -18.54
CA ALA A 278 1.20 -1.58 -19.24
C ALA A 278 -0.28 -1.71 -19.63
N LEU A 279 -1.19 -1.30 -18.72
CA LEU A 279 -2.63 -1.26 -19.01
C LEU A 279 -2.97 -0.18 -20.03
N ALA A 280 -2.35 1.01 -19.96
CA ALA A 280 -2.52 2.05 -20.98
C ALA A 280 -2.18 1.54 -22.39
N ARG A 281 -1.05 0.83 -22.52
CA ARG A 281 -0.59 0.23 -23.78
C ARG A 281 -1.54 -0.85 -24.30
N LYS A 282 -2.06 -1.71 -23.41
CA LYS A 282 -3.09 -2.72 -23.75
C LYS A 282 -4.33 -2.08 -24.38
N HIS A 283 -4.69 -0.88 -23.94
CA HIS A 283 -5.84 -0.09 -24.45
C HIS A 283 -5.47 0.92 -25.54
N ALA A 284 -4.22 0.94 -26.01
CA ALA A 284 -3.71 1.91 -26.99
C ALA A 284 -3.98 3.39 -26.60
N LEU A 285 -3.92 3.71 -25.30
CA LEU A 285 -4.09 5.07 -24.80
C LEU A 285 -2.79 5.86 -24.93
N ALA A 286 -2.89 7.11 -25.38
CA ALA A 286 -1.76 8.03 -25.38
C ALA A 286 -1.49 8.54 -23.96
N THR A 287 -0.32 8.21 -23.40
CA THR A 287 0.06 8.59 -22.03
C THR A 287 1.48 9.19 -21.97
N PRO A 288 1.76 10.29 -22.68
CA PRO A 288 3.11 10.84 -22.79
C PRO A 288 3.71 11.28 -21.45
N VAL A 289 2.92 11.83 -20.53
CA VAL A 289 3.46 12.28 -19.23
C VAL A 289 3.76 11.07 -18.34
N LEU A 290 2.89 10.05 -18.34
CA LEU A 290 3.12 8.81 -17.61
C LEU A 290 4.35 8.07 -18.14
N GLU A 291 4.54 8.00 -19.46
CA GLU A 291 5.71 7.38 -20.08
C GLU A 291 7.02 8.03 -19.64
N VAL A 292 7.06 9.37 -19.60
CA VAL A 292 8.23 10.12 -19.11
C VAL A 292 8.45 9.85 -17.62
N ALA A 293 7.39 9.85 -16.80
CA ALA A 293 7.50 9.57 -15.37
C ALA A 293 8.03 8.15 -15.10
N VAL A 294 7.53 7.14 -15.81
CA VAL A 294 8.03 5.75 -15.73
C VAL A 294 9.50 5.68 -16.15
N THR A 295 9.84 6.26 -17.30
CA THR A 295 11.22 6.26 -17.82
C THR A 295 12.20 6.86 -16.80
N HIS A 296 11.82 7.95 -16.15
CA HIS A 296 12.64 8.59 -15.12
C HIS A 296 12.88 7.69 -13.90
N LEU A 297 11.86 6.95 -13.46
CA LEU A 297 11.98 6.00 -12.35
C LEU A 297 12.81 4.77 -12.72
N GLU A 298 12.65 4.26 -13.94
CA GLU A 298 13.46 3.16 -14.47
C GLU A 298 14.93 3.54 -14.60
N ALA A 299 15.22 4.74 -15.12
CA ALA A 299 16.57 5.28 -15.20
C ALA A 299 17.21 5.44 -13.81
N TYR A 300 16.44 5.93 -12.83
CA TYR A 300 16.89 5.99 -11.43
C TYR A 300 17.22 4.60 -10.88
N ALA A 301 16.35 3.61 -11.09
CA ALA A 301 16.58 2.24 -10.63
C ALA A 301 17.80 1.59 -11.31
N ALA A 302 17.97 1.80 -12.63
CA ALA A 302 19.12 1.32 -13.40
C ALA A 302 20.43 1.93 -12.90
N ARG A 303 20.45 3.24 -12.65
CA ARG A 303 21.58 3.95 -12.06
C ARG A 303 21.96 3.36 -10.70
N ARG A 304 20.99 3.14 -9.81
CA ARG A 304 21.23 2.53 -8.49
C ARG A 304 21.85 1.15 -8.59
N ARG A 305 21.35 0.28 -9.47
CA ARG A 305 21.91 -1.06 -9.68
C ARG A 305 23.36 -0.99 -10.16
N ARG A 306 23.65 -0.12 -11.13
CA ARG A 306 25.01 0.10 -11.65
C ARG A 306 25.96 0.57 -10.55
N GLU A 307 25.55 1.55 -9.74
CA GLU A 307 26.39 2.11 -8.67
C GLU A 307 26.57 1.15 -7.48
N ALA A 308 25.58 0.30 -7.19
CA ALA A 308 25.70 -0.74 -6.17
C ALA A 308 26.66 -1.86 -6.59
N ALA A 309 26.68 -2.23 -7.88
CA ALA A 309 27.60 -3.24 -8.41
C ALA A 309 29.07 -2.77 -8.48
N ALA A 310 29.30 -1.46 -8.36
CA ALA A 310 30.64 -0.86 -8.37
C ALA A 310 31.25 -0.71 -6.96
N ARG A 311 30.54 -1.12 -5.91
CA ARG A 311 30.96 -1.10 -4.50
C ARG A 311 31.26 -2.50 -4.01
#